data_AF-A0A928G3N5-F1
#
_entry.id   AF-A0A928G3N5-F1
#
_cell.length_a   1.000
_cell.length_b   1.000
_cell.length_c   1.000
_cell.angle_alpha   90.00
_cell.angle_beta   90.00
_cell.angle_gamma   90.00
#
_symmetry.space_group_name_H-M   'P 1'
#
loop_
_entity.id
_entity.type
_entity.pdbx_description
1 polymer ?
#
loop_
_entity_poly.entity_id
_entity_poly.type
_entity_poly.pdbx_seq_one_letter_code
_entity_poly.pdbx_strand_id
1 'polypeptide(L)'
;MKKRRSTVTLPITRHYGSKRNFVKAIWSAIAERGIEFDSILDLFGGSGIVSYYMATKGKRVIFNDVMGFCCEMARALLCTPRGTLSEEDALRLLVPQSGVDYRSVVADNFEGIYYLPKENHQIDVAIQNICRLPEEKRAAGLYILIQACLMKRPKQLFHRRDLCLRTDEAFRDHTNHITWEKSFEELFVYFAEHLNRFQFDVLPDVKITNTSALDNTERADLVYIDPPYFNSSTPSASYHTRYHFLEGLLHYDIMRR
;
A
#
# COMPACT_ATOMS: atom_id res chain seq x y z
N MET A 1 -6.73 -10.20 38.75
CA MET A 1 -6.76 -10.73 37.37
C MET A 1 -5.77 -9.94 36.51
N LYS A 2 -4.64 -10.55 36.08
CA LYS A 2 -3.71 -9.90 35.14
C LYS A 2 -4.41 -9.78 33.78
N LYS A 3 -4.78 -8.56 33.35
CA LYS A 3 -5.22 -8.29 31.97
C LYS A 3 -4.11 -8.76 31.04
N ARG A 4 -4.34 -9.87 30.35
CA ARG A 4 -3.46 -10.40 29.30
C ARG A 4 -3.42 -9.31 28.22
N ARG A 5 -2.36 -8.47 28.20
CA ARG A 5 -2.17 -7.45 27.16
C ARG A 5 -2.08 -8.20 25.84
N SER A 6 -3.15 -8.22 25.06
CA SER A 6 -3.10 -8.74 23.70
C SER A 6 -2.12 -7.86 22.91
N THR A 7 -0.99 -8.45 22.52
CA THR A 7 -0.04 -7.78 21.65
C THR A 7 -0.65 -7.77 20.25
N VAL A 8 -1.25 -6.63 19.88
CA VAL A 8 -1.70 -6.39 18.50
C VAL A 8 -0.50 -6.58 17.57
N THR A 9 -0.64 -7.53 16.64
CA THR A 9 0.33 -7.76 15.56
C THR A 9 -0.02 -6.81 14.42
N LEU A 10 0.99 -6.14 13.88
CA LEU A 10 0.81 -5.08 12.88
C LEU A 10 1.19 -5.57 11.49
N PRO A 11 0.42 -5.20 10.44
CA PRO A 11 0.79 -5.50 9.07
C PRO A 11 2.17 -4.93 8.77
N ILE A 12 2.97 -5.70 8.05
CA ILE A 12 4.26 -5.25 7.52
C ILE A 12 3.98 -4.47 6.24
N THR A 13 4.58 -3.30 6.11
CA THR A 13 4.46 -2.43 4.95
C THR A 13 5.82 -1.82 4.64
N ARG A 14 6.09 -1.62 3.35
CA ARG A 14 7.33 -1.05 2.80
C ARG A 14 7.16 0.40 2.33
N HIS A 15 6.16 1.09 2.89
CA HIS A 15 5.91 2.50 2.62
C HIS A 15 6.88 3.42 3.41
N TYR A 16 7.43 4.41 2.73
CA TYR A 16 8.39 5.36 3.28
C TYR A 16 7.76 6.26 4.33
N GLY A 17 8.39 6.37 5.49
CA GLY A 17 7.86 7.16 6.62
C GLY A 17 6.79 6.44 7.45
N SER A 18 6.51 5.15 7.19
CA SER A 18 5.53 4.37 7.95
C SER A 18 5.78 4.40 9.46
N LYS A 19 4.72 4.68 10.23
CA LYS A 19 4.77 4.79 11.71
C LYS A 19 4.63 3.45 12.42
N ARG A 20 4.80 2.32 11.74
CA ARG A 20 4.64 0.97 12.30
C ARG A 20 5.43 0.76 13.61
N ASN A 21 6.66 1.28 13.69
CA ASN A 21 7.51 1.14 14.87
C ASN A 21 7.14 2.10 16.01
N PHE A 22 6.40 3.18 15.71
CA PHE A 22 6.07 4.24 16.66
C PHE A 22 4.59 4.27 17.07
N VAL A 23 3.71 3.58 16.36
CA VAL A 23 2.25 3.67 16.57
C VAL A 23 1.83 3.31 18.00
N LYS A 24 2.54 2.37 18.64
CA LYS A 24 2.32 2.03 20.06
C LYS A 24 2.70 3.18 20.99
N ALA A 25 3.80 3.88 20.72
CA ALA A 25 4.23 5.04 21.48
C ALA A 25 3.28 6.23 21.29
N ILE A 26 2.78 6.45 20.06
CA ILE A 26 1.75 7.46 19.77
C ILE A 26 0.51 7.19 20.63
N TRP A 27 0.00 5.96 20.64
CA TRP A 27 -1.14 5.59 21.48
C TRP A 27 -0.88 5.77 22.98
N SER A 28 0.27 5.33 23.48
CA SER A 28 0.63 5.54 24.89
C SER A 28 0.67 7.02 25.25
N ALA A 29 1.25 7.86 24.39
CA ALA A 29 1.34 9.30 24.63
C ALA A 29 -0.03 9.99 24.68
N ILE A 30 -1.00 9.53 23.88
CA ILE A 30 -2.39 10.01 23.91
C ILE A 30 -3.06 9.56 25.22
N ALA A 31 -2.93 8.27 25.57
CA ALA A 31 -3.54 7.68 26.75
C ALA A 31 -3.00 8.27 28.07
N GLU A 32 -1.68 8.49 28.16
CA GLU A 32 -1.02 9.10 29.32
C GLU A 32 -1.46 10.54 29.57
N ARG A 33 -1.91 11.24 28.52
CA ARG A 33 -2.48 12.60 28.62
C ARG A 33 -3.97 12.60 28.99
N GLY A 34 -4.59 11.43 29.15
CA GLY A 34 -6.02 11.32 29.44
C GLY A 34 -6.91 11.86 28.33
N ILE A 35 -6.43 11.86 27.08
CA ILE A 35 -7.24 12.30 25.94
C ILE A 35 -8.21 11.17 25.58
N GLU A 36 -9.48 11.42 25.83
CA GLU A 36 -10.58 10.54 25.41
C GLU A 36 -11.13 10.98 24.05
N PHE A 37 -11.39 10.01 23.19
CA PHE A 37 -11.87 10.22 21.82
C PHE A 37 -12.49 8.93 21.32
N ASP A 38 -13.57 8.98 20.55
CA ASP A 38 -14.20 7.79 19.96
C ASP A 38 -13.99 7.72 18.46
N SER A 39 -13.72 8.86 17.83
CA SER A 39 -13.37 8.99 16.43
C SER A 39 -12.01 9.63 16.21
N ILE A 40 -11.29 9.17 15.19
CA ILE A 40 -10.02 9.76 14.75
C ILE A 40 -10.03 10.06 13.26
N LEU A 41 -9.48 11.22 12.89
CA LEU A 41 -9.11 11.56 11.51
C LEU A 41 -7.61 11.41 11.34
N ASP A 42 -7.18 10.44 10.53
CA ASP A 42 -5.80 10.25 10.08
C ASP A 42 -5.63 11.02 8.75
N LEU A 43 -5.16 12.28 8.85
CA LEU A 43 -5.25 13.24 7.73
C LEU A 43 -4.24 12.97 6.60
N PHE A 44 -3.12 12.31 6.94
CA PHE A 44 -2.03 11.92 6.04
C PHE A 44 -1.74 10.43 6.23
N GLY A 45 -2.71 9.61 5.86
CA GLY A 45 -2.78 8.22 6.29
C GLY A 45 -1.67 7.32 5.76
N GLY A 46 -1.09 7.63 4.59
CA GLY A 46 0.05 6.94 4.00
C GLY A 46 -0.12 5.43 3.98
N SER A 47 0.65 4.72 4.81
CA SER A 47 0.60 3.25 4.90
C SER A 47 -0.65 2.68 5.59
N GLY A 48 -1.50 3.53 6.17
CA GLY A 48 -2.70 3.15 6.92
C GLY A 48 -2.42 2.55 8.30
N ILE A 49 -1.17 2.52 8.77
CA ILE A 49 -0.82 1.80 9.99
C ILE A 49 -1.35 2.45 11.28
N VAL A 50 -1.45 3.78 11.30
CA VAL A 50 -2.02 4.52 12.43
C VAL A 50 -3.51 4.23 12.50
N SER A 51 -4.24 4.49 11.41
CA SER A 51 -5.63 4.09 11.20
C SER A 51 -5.93 2.64 11.60
N TYR A 52 -5.14 1.68 11.09
CA TYR A 52 -5.28 0.26 11.45
C TYR A 52 -5.16 0.03 12.95
N TYR A 53 -4.14 0.61 13.59
CA TYR A 53 -3.96 0.44 15.02
C TYR A 53 -5.12 1.05 15.82
N MET A 54 -5.61 2.22 15.44
CA MET A 54 -6.76 2.86 16.09
C MET A 54 -8.04 2.03 15.93
N ALA A 55 -8.27 1.45 14.75
CA ALA A 55 -9.36 0.51 14.52
C ALA A 55 -9.27 -0.71 15.46
N THR A 56 -8.07 -1.28 15.67
CA THR A 56 -7.89 -2.38 16.66
C THR A 56 -8.14 -1.96 18.12
N LYS A 57 -8.25 -0.66 18.40
CA LYS A 57 -8.66 -0.11 19.70
C LYS A 57 -10.14 0.20 19.79
N GLY A 58 -10.92 -0.17 18.77
CA GLY A 58 -12.37 0.07 18.70
C GLY A 58 -12.72 1.53 18.43
N LYS A 59 -11.81 2.31 17.86
CA LYS A 59 -12.07 3.69 17.47
C LYS A 59 -12.66 3.74 16.07
N ARG A 60 -13.63 4.63 15.86
CA ARG A 60 -14.12 4.99 14.53
C ARG A 60 -13.00 5.72 13.80
N VAL A 61 -12.69 5.33 12.57
CA VAL A 61 -11.58 5.89 11.82
C VAL A 61 -12.07 6.61 10.57
N ILE A 62 -11.56 7.81 10.36
CA ILE A 62 -11.62 8.49 9.07
C ILE A 62 -10.18 8.53 8.58
N PHE A 63 -9.89 7.80 7.51
CA PHE A 63 -8.58 7.81 6.86
C PHE A 63 -8.65 8.77 5.67
N ASN A 64 -7.67 9.66 5.55
CA ASN A 64 -7.48 10.50 4.39
C ASN A 64 -6.06 10.36 3.85
N ASP A 65 -5.92 10.32 2.54
CA ASP A 65 -4.65 10.60 1.87
C ASP A 65 -4.92 11.27 0.52
N VAL A 66 -3.95 12.02 0.00
CA VAL A 66 -4.05 12.60 -1.33
C VAL A 66 -3.71 11.58 -2.43
N MET A 67 -2.89 10.57 -2.11
CA MET A 67 -2.50 9.52 -3.05
C MET A 67 -3.55 8.41 -3.06
N GLY A 68 -4.17 8.16 -4.21
CA GLY A 68 -5.22 7.16 -4.37
C GLY A 68 -4.74 5.76 -3.99
N PHE A 69 -3.48 5.40 -4.31
CA PHE A 69 -2.97 4.07 -3.98
C PHE A 69 -2.90 3.82 -2.46
N CYS A 70 -2.69 4.87 -1.65
CA CYS A 70 -2.75 4.79 -0.18
C CYS A 70 -4.18 4.51 0.29
N CYS A 71 -5.17 5.18 -0.31
CA CYS A 71 -6.59 4.95 -0.02
C CYS A 71 -7.01 3.52 -0.36
N GLU A 72 -6.56 2.96 -1.48
CA GLU A 72 -6.88 1.58 -1.86
C GLU A 72 -6.20 0.54 -0.96
N MET A 73 -4.95 0.78 -0.53
CA MET A 73 -4.31 -0.07 0.48
C MET A 73 -5.08 -0.02 1.82
N ALA A 74 -5.50 1.17 2.26
CA ALA A 74 -6.28 1.33 3.49
C ALA A 74 -7.66 0.66 3.37
N ARG A 75 -8.33 0.79 2.23
CA ARG A 75 -9.60 0.12 1.92
C ARG A 75 -9.45 -1.39 2.02
N ALA A 76 -8.42 -1.96 1.41
CA ALA A 76 -8.15 -3.40 1.46
C ALA A 76 -7.95 -3.91 2.90
N LEU A 77 -7.24 -3.16 3.74
CA LEU A 77 -6.94 -3.56 5.12
C LEU A 77 -8.12 -3.35 6.09
N LEU A 78 -8.87 -2.26 5.92
CA LEU A 78 -9.82 -1.76 6.92
C LEU A 78 -11.28 -1.96 6.55
N CYS A 79 -11.59 -1.98 5.25
CA CYS A 79 -12.97 -1.98 4.74
C CYS A 79 -13.33 -3.25 3.97
N THR A 80 -12.35 -4.10 3.65
CA THR A 80 -12.56 -5.36 2.95
C THR A 80 -12.54 -6.54 3.94
N PRO A 81 -13.57 -7.41 3.97
CA PRO A 81 -13.62 -8.55 4.87
C PRO A 81 -12.47 -9.54 4.64
N ARG A 82 -12.06 -10.24 5.71
CA ARG A 82 -11.08 -11.32 5.61
C ARG A 82 -11.53 -12.38 4.60
N GLY A 83 -10.58 -12.87 3.79
CA GLY A 83 -10.82 -13.98 2.87
C GLY A 83 -11.52 -13.56 1.58
N THR A 84 -11.64 -12.25 1.33
CA THR A 84 -12.24 -11.73 0.09
C THR A 84 -11.49 -12.17 -1.17
N LEU A 85 -10.16 -12.37 -1.07
CA LEU A 85 -9.30 -12.77 -2.17
C LEU A 85 -8.33 -13.85 -1.68
N SER A 86 -8.43 -15.05 -2.26
CA SER A 86 -7.58 -16.20 -1.92
C SER A 86 -6.23 -16.16 -2.64
N GLU A 87 -5.28 -16.97 -2.21
CA GLU A 87 -3.99 -17.14 -2.87
C GLU A 87 -4.16 -17.61 -4.32
N GLU A 88 -5.14 -18.48 -4.58
CA GLU A 88 -5.48 -18.93 -5.93
C GLU A 88 -6.06 -17.79 -6.77
N ASP A 89 -7.00 -17.00 -6.21
CA ASP A 89 -7.52 -15.81 -6.89
C ASP A 89 -6.37 -14.85 -7.24
N ALA A 90 -5.42 -14.65 -6.34
CA ALA A 90 -4.26 -13.80 -6.56
C ALA A 90 -3.39 -14.31 -7.71
N LEU A 91 -3.08 -15.61 -7.76
CA LEU A 91 -2.32 -16.20 -8.87
C LEU A 91 -3.04 -16.05 -10.21
N ARG A 92 -4.36 -16.21 -10.25
CA ARG A 92 -5.15 -16.00 -11.47
C ARG A 92 -5.05 -14.57 -12.02
N LEU A 93 -4.77 -13.57 -11.17
CA LEU A 93 -4.56 -12.19 -11.64
C LEU A 93 -3.33 -12.07 -12.55
N LEU A 94 -2.33 -12.93 -12.41
CA LEU A 94 -1.12 -12.91 -13.25
C LEU A 94 -1.30 -13.62 -14.59
N VAL A 95 -2.44 -14.29 -14.81
CA VAL A 95 -2.70 -15.12 -15.99
C VAL A 95 -3.57 -14.36 -17.00
N PRO A 96 -3.13 -14.23 -18.27
CA PRO A 96 -3.97 -13.70 -19.33
C PRO A 96 -5.24 -14.54 -19.53
N GLN A 97 -6.39 -13.87 -19.64
CA GLN A 97 -7.67 -14.50 -19.91
C GLN A 97 -7.90 -14.67 -21.41
N SER A 98 -8.44 -15.82 -21.81
CA SER A 98 -8.78 -16.09 -23.21
C SER A 98 -9.79 -15.08 -23.74
N GLY A 99 -9.57 -14.57 -24.95
CA GLY A 99 -10.44 -13.59 -25.60
C GLY A 99 -10.30 -12.15 -25.09
N VAL A 100 -9.37 -11.89 -24.17
CA VAL A 100 -9.05 -10.53 -23.71
C VAL A 100 -7.80 -10.03 -24.44
N ASP A 101 -7.91 -8.86 -25.05
CA ASP A 101 -6.75 -8.13 -25.57
C ASP A 101 -6.13 -7.30 -24.45
N TYR A 102 -4.86 -7.59 -24.12
CA TYR A 102 -4.14 -6.92 -23.04
C TYR A 102 -3.25 -5.82 -23.60
N ARG A 103 -3.44 -4.60 -23.10
CA ARG A 103 -2.53 -3.49 -23.35
C ARG A 103 -1.19 -3.74 -22.64
N SER A 104 -0.10 -3.17 -23.16
CA SER A 104 1.26 -3.29 -22.63
C SER A 104 1.80 -1.95 -22.11
N VAL A 105 0.96 -1.17 -21.41
CA VAL A 105 1.29 0.22 -21.04
C VAL A 105 2.55 0.32 -20.16
N VAL A 106 2.71 -0.58 -19.18
CA VAL A 106 3.89 -0.61 -18.32
C VAL A 106 5.11 -1.11 -19.08
N ALA A 107 4.98 -2.17 -19.86
CA ALA A 107 6.07 -2.69 -20.68
C ALA A 107 6.59 -1.65 -21.68
N ASP A 108 5.70 -0.93 -22.36
CA ASP A 108 6.06 0.05 -23.40
C ASP A 108 6.67 1.33 -22.80
N ASN A 109 6.15 1.81 -21.65
CA ASN A 109 6.56 3.11 -21.10
C ASN A 109 7.68 3.03 -20.05
N PHE A 110 7.87 1.87 -19.41
CA PHE A 110 8.79 1.70 -18.28
C PHE A 110 9.88 0.63 -18.51
N GLU A 111 10.16 0.29 -19.77
CA GLU A 111 11.23 -0.63 -20.14
C GLU A 111 12.58 -0.20 -19.55
N GLY A 112 13.24 -1.11 -18.85
CA GLY A 112 14.56 -0.88 -18.28
C GLY A 112 14.58 0.15 -17.15
N ILE A 113 13.42 0.51 -16.57
CA ILE A 113 13.31 1.51 -15.49
C ILE A 113 13.16 0.87 -14.12
N TYR A 114 12.07 0.12 -13.90
CA TYR A 114 11.72 -0.39 -12.57
C TYR A 114 11.83 -1.91 -12.44
N TYR A 115 11.40 -2.63 -13.48
CA TYR A 115 11.26 -4.08 -13.49
C TYR A 115 11.82 -4.69 -14.79
N LEU A 116 12.05 -6.00 -14.76
CA LEU A 116 12.47 -6.77 -15.93
C LEU A 116 11.36 -6.82 -17.00
N PRO A 117 11.66 -7.08 -18.29
CA PRO A 117 10.66 -7.11 -19.35
C PRO A 117 9.47 -8.04 -19.06
N LYS A 118 9.73 -9.26 -18.58
CA LYS A 118 8.67 -10.21 -18.17
C LYS A 118 7.82 -9.64 -17.02
N GLU A 119 8.46 -9.01 -16.05
CA GLU A 119 7.80 -8.44 -14.87
C GLU A 119 6.88 -7.27 -15.24
N ASN A 120 7.29 -6.42 -16.20
CA ASN A 120 6.44 -5.36 -16.72
C ASN A 120 5.14 -5.92 -17.35
N HIS A 121 5.25 -6.94 -18.20
CA HIS A 121 4.06 -7.60 -18.78
C HIS A 121 3.17 -8.25 -17.72
N GLN A 122 3.74 -8.84 -16.67
CA GLN A 122 2.96 -9.37 -15.55
C GLN A 122 2.17 -8.28 -14.82
N ILE A 123 2.76 -7.10 -14.62
CA ILE A 123 2.06 -5.94 -14.03
C ILE A 123 0.91 -5.49 -14.94
N ASP A 124 1.15 -5.40 -16.26
CA ASP A 124 0.14 -5.03 -17.26
C ASP A 124 -1.07 -5.99 -17.24
N VAL A 125 -0.81 -7.30 -17.18
CA VAL A 125 -1.87 -8.31 -17.07
C VAL A 125 -2.60 -8.20 -15.73
N ALA A 126 -1.85 -8.09 -14.63
CA ALA A 126 -2.41 -8.04 -13.29
C ALA A 126 -3.35 -6.86 -13.08
N ILE A 127 -2.92 -5.63 -13.41
CA ILE A 127 -3.75 -4.44 -13.21
C ILE A 127 -5.03 -4.49 -14.04
N GLN A 128 -4.94 -4.94 -15.29
CA GLN A 128 -6.09 -5.13 -16.16
C GLN A 128 -7.05 -6.21 -15.63
N ASN A 129 -6.54 -7.31 -15.10
CA ASN A 129 -7.36 -8.32 -14.44
C ASN A 129 -8.02 -7.80 -13.16
N ILE A 130 -7.29 -7.03 -12.35
CA ILE A 130 -7.82 -6.38 -11.15
C ILE A 130 -8.97 -5.44 -11.48
N CYS A 131 -8.85 -4.61 -12.53
CA CYS A 131 -9.92 -3.72 -12.98
C CYS A 131 -11.20 -4.47 -13.39
N ARG A 132 -11.09 -5.74 -13.81
CA ARG A 132 -12.23 -6.60 -14.20
C ARG A 132 -12.82 -7.40 -13.04
N LEU A 133 -12.19 -7.38 -11.86
CA LEU A 133 -12.77 -8.02 -10.67
C LEU A 133 -14.08 -7.34 -10.25
N PRO A 134 -14.95 -8.08 -9.53
CA PRO A 134 -16.02 -7.48 -8.74
C PRO A 134 -15.48 -6.38 -7.82
N GLU A 135 -16.27 -5.32 -7.62
CA GLU A 135 -15.85 -4.11 -6.92
C GLU A 135 -15.27 -4.41 -5.52
N GLU A 136 -15.89 -5.33 -4.79
CA GLU A 136 -15.49 -5.74 -3.45
C GLU A 136 -14.11 -6.39 -3.38
N LYS A 137 -13.62 -6.98 -4.48
CA LYS A 137 -12.30 -7.62 -4.55
C LYS A 137 -11.20 -6.69 -5.08
N ARG A 138 -11.55 -5.57 -5.72
CA ARG A 138 -10.58 -4.70 -6.42
C ARG A 138 -9.52 -4.16 -5.48
N ALA A 139 -9.91 -3.65 -4.31
CA ALA A 139 -8.98 -3.12 -3.31
C ALA A 139 -7.96 -4.18 -2.86
N ALA A 140 -8.41 -5.41 -2.62
CA ALA A 140 -7.53 -6.52 -2.25
C ALA A 140 -6.54 -6.87 -3.37
N GLY A 141 -7.00 -6.92 -4.62
CA GLY A 141 -6.14 -7.13 -5.79
C GLY A 141 -5.09 -6.02 -5.95
N LEU A 142 -5.50 -4.76 -5.83
CA LEU A 142 -4.60 -3.60 -5.87
C LEU A 142 -3.58 -3.64 -4.74
N TYR A 143 -4.00 -3.96 -3.50
CA TYR A 143 -3.09 -4.11 -2.37
C TYR A 143 -1.97 -5.12 -2.68
N ILE A 144 -2.33 -6.30 -3.19
CA ILE A 144 -1.36 -7.36 -3.53
C ILE A 144 -0.38 -6.88 -4.59
N LEU A 145 -0.87 -6.31 -5.70
CA LEU A 145 -0.02 -5.79 -6.77
C LEU A 145 0.91 -4.69 -6.25
N ILE A 146 0.38 -3.72 -5.51
CA ILE A 146 1.15 -2.59 -4.95
C ILE A 146 2.25 -3.10 -4.01
N GLN A 147 1.93 -4.02 -3.10
CA GLN A 147 2.91 -4.55 -2.16
C GLN A 147 3.98 -5.39 -2.86
N ALA A 148 3.61 -6.19 -3.87
CA ALA A 148 4.56 -6.92 -4.69
C ALA A 148 5.49 -5.98 -5.46
N CYS A 149 4.94 -4.93 -6.08
CA CYS A 149 5.71 -3.88 -6.75
C CYS A 149 6.69 -3.19 -5.80
N LEU A 150 6.26 -2.80 -4.59
CA LEU A 150 7.10 -2.20 -3.57
C LEU A 150 8.22 -3.15 -3.11
N MET A 151 7.89 -4.43 -2.90
CA MET A 151 8.84 -5.42 -2.40
C MET A 151 9.94 -5.73 -3.41
N LYS A 152 9.62 -5.76 -4.71
CA LYS A 152 10.61 -5.96 -5.78
C LYS A 152 11.45 -4.73 -6.09
N ARG A 153 11.04 -3.53 -5.63
CA ARG A 153 11.71 -2.28 -5.95
C ARG A 153 12.89 -2.01 -5.00
N PRO A 154 14.12 -1.81 -5.51
CA PRO A 154 15.22 -1.29 -4.71
C PRO A 154 14.82 -0.02 -3.98
N LYS A 155 15.06 0.04 -2.66
CA LYS A 155 14.68 1.15 -1.77
C LYS A 155 13.17 1.43 -1.69
N GLN A 156 12.31 0.66 -2.36
CA GLN A 156 10.84 0.81 -2.36
C GLN A 156 10.34 2.15 -2.91
N LEU A 157 11.12 2.81 -3.77
CA LEU A 157 10.79 4.12 -4.36
C LEU A 157 10.93 4.11 -5.89
N PHE A 158 10.13 4.94 -6.56
CA PHE A 158 10.01 5.02 -8.03
C PHE A 158 10.60 6.30 -8.64
N HIS A 159 11.17 7.19 -7.83
CA HIS A 159 11.78 8.45 -8.31
C HIS A 159 13.06 8.30 -9.16
N ARG A 160 13.64 7.10 -9.30
CA ARG A 160 14.90 6.86 -10.04
C ARG A 160 14.86 5.59 -10.86
N ARG A 161 15.64 5.56 -11.94
CA ARG A 161 15.83 4.43 -12.85
C ARG A 161 16.87 3.45 -12.31
N ASP A 162 16.54 2.77 -11.23
CA ASP A 162 17.50 1.90 -10.50
C ASP A 162 17.33 0.40 -10.77
N LEU A 163 16.82 -0.02 -11.94
CA LEU A 163 16.77 -1.44 -12.31
C LEU A 163 18.17 -2.08 -12.34
N CYS A 164 19.20 -1.30 -12.70
CA CYS A 164 20.59 -1.75 -12.73
C CYS A 164 21.06 -2.34 -11.39
N LEU A 165 20.53 -1.87 -10.25
CA LEU A 165 20.86 -2.42 -8.93
C LEU A 165 20.47 -3.90 -8.77
N ARG A 166 19.57 -4.42 -9.61
CA ARG A 166 19.16 -5.84 -9.63
C ARG A 166 19.94 -6.65 -10.65
N THR A 167 20.26 -6.05 -11.80
CA THR A 167 20.77 -6.76 -12.98
C THR A 167 22.29 -6.76 -13.11
N ASP A 168 22.96 -5.72 -12.60
CA ASP A 168 24.41 -5.57 -12.72
C ASP A 168 25.13 -6.32 -11.58
N GLU A 169 26.10 -7.16 -11.94
CA GLU A 169 26.85 -8.01 -11.02
C GLU A 169 27.64 -7.19 -10.00
N ALA A 170 28.07 -5.98 -10.36
CA ALA A 170 28.80 -5.08 -9.46
C ALA A 170 27.97 -4.65 -8.24
N PHE A 171 26.63 -4.72 -8.31
CA PHE A 171 25.74 -4.31 -7.23
C PHE A 171 25.13 -5.49 -6.44
N ARG A 172 25.37 -6.74 -6.84
CA ARG A 172 24.78 -7.94 -6.20
C ARG A 172 25.16 -8.11 -4.72
N ASP A 173 26.30 -7.59 -4.31
CA ASP A 173 26.79 -7.69 -2.93
C ASP A 173 26.07 -6.71 -1.96
N HIS A 174 25.27 -5.78 -2.50
CA HIS A 174 24.52 -4.82 -1.70
C HIS A 174 23.18 -5.44 -1.24
N THR A 175 23.15 -5.86 0.02
CA THR A 175 22.01 -6.33 0.84
C THR A 175 20.58 -6.11 0.29
N ASN A 176 19.77 -7.20 0.34
CA ASN A 176 18.36 -7.38 -0.07
C ASN A 176 18.08 -7.92 -1.49
N HIS A 177 19.09 -8.32 -2.26
CA HIS A 177 18.91 -8.90 -3.60
C HIS A 177 17.93 -10.09 -3.61
N ILE A 178 18.02 -10.99 -2.63
CA ILE A 178 17.10 -12.14 -2.44
C ILE A 178 15.63 -11.70 -2.39
N THR A 179 15.33 -10.54 -1.79
CA THR A 179 13.95 -10.05 -1.70
C THR A 179 13.43 -9.57 -3.05
N TRP A 180 14.29 -8.93 -3.85
CA TRP A 180 13.90 -8.35 -5.14
C TRP A 180 13.72 -9.40 -6.24
N GLU A 181 14.43 -10.52 -6.13
CA GLU A 181 14.40 -11.63 -7.09
C GLU A 181 13.22 -12.60 -6.90
N LYS A 182 12.44 -12.46 -5.81
CA LYS A 182 11.19 -13.22 -5.65
C LYS A 182 10.26 -13.00 -6.83
N SER A 183 9.67 -14.08 -7.35
CA SER A 183 8.75 -13.98 -8.48
C SER A 183 7.47 -13.25 -8.09
N PHE A 184 6.74 -12.72 -9.06
CA PHE A 184 5.44 -12.11 -8.78
C PHE A 184 4.45 -13.15 -8.25
N GLU A 185 4.52 -14.39 -8.73
CA GLU A 185 3.71 -15.51 -8.26
C GLU A 185 3.93 -15.76 -6.76
N GLU A 186 5.18 -15.85 -6.32
CA GLU A 186 5.52 -16.00 -4.90
C GLU A 186 5.01 -14.83 -4.06
N LEU A 187 5.18 -13.59 -4.55
CA LEU A 187 4.78 -12.40 -3.82
C LEU A 187 3.26 -12.23 -3.77
N PHE A 188 2.55 -12.62 -4.82
CA PHE A 188 1.09 -12.54 -4.87
C PHE A 188 0.46 -13.49 -3.85
N VAL A 189 0.96 -14.73 -3.77
CA VAL A 189 0.56 -15.68 -2.71
C VAL A 189 0.88 -15.11 -1.34
N TYR A 190 2.12 -14.66 -1.12
CA TYR A 190 2.55 -14.10 0.15
C TYR A 190 1.68 -12.91 0.61
N PHE A 191 1.36 -11.98 -0.29
CA PHE A 191 0.57 -10.80 0.06
C PHE A 191 -0.93 -11.08 0.16
N ALA A 192 -1.46 -12.11 -0.51
CA ALA A 192 -2.81 -12.61 -0.26
C ALA A 192 -2.92 -13.19 1.16
N GLU A 193 -2.01 -14.09 1.55
CA GLU A 193 -1.96 -14.64 2.91
C GLU A 193 -1.79 -13.54 3.96
N HIS A 194 -0.89 -12.59 3.69
CA HIS A 194 -0.63 -11.46 4.58
C HIS A 194 -1.88 -10.58 4.74
N LEU A 195 -2.52 -10.20 3.63
CA LEU A 195 -3.72 -9.38 3.67
C LEU A 195 -4.82 -10.08 4.47
N ASN A 196 -5.11 -11.35 4.17
CA ASN A 196 -6.12 -12.15 4.86
C ASN A 196 -5.84 -12.24 6.37
N ARG A 197 -4.56 -12.38 6.76
CA ARG A 197 -4.15 -12.42 8.17
C ARG A 197 -4.44 -11.11 8.91
N PHE A 198 -4.33 -9.97 8.23
CA PHE A 198 -4.50 -8.65 8.85
C PHE A 198 -5.87 -8.03 8.62
N GLN A 199 -6.71 -8.58 7.74
CA GLN A 199 -8.09 -8.15 7.62
C GLN A 199 -8.92 -8.55 8.85
N PHE A 200 -9.98 -7.78 9.08
CA PHE A 200 -10.87 -7.96 10.21
C PHE A 200 -11.97 -8.98 9.89
N ASP A 201 -12.30 -9.82 10.88
CA ASP A 201 -13.45 -10.73 10.80
C ASP A 201 -14.78 -9.94 10.88
N VAL A 202 -14.81 -8.93 11.76
CA VAL A 202 -15.89 -7.94 11.85
C VAL A 202 -15.30 -6.59 11.47
N LEU A 203 -15.82 -5.99 10.39
CA LEU A 203 -15.28 -4.74 9.88
C LEU A 203 -15.38 -3.61 10.91
N PRO A 204 -14.30 -2.83 11.12
CA PRO A 204 -14.36 -1.61 11.91
C PRO A 204 -15.18 -0.53 11.20
N ASP A 205 -15.69 0.45 11.97
CA ASP A 205 -16.30 1.65 11.40
C ASP A 205 -15.21 2.56 10.83
N VAL A 206 -15.05 2.51 9.50
CA VAL A 206 -14.02 3.25 8.77
C VAL A 206 -14.61 3.97 7.57
N LYS A 207 -14.27 5.25 7.45
CA LYS A 207 -14.49 6.06 6.25
C LYS A 207 -13.16 6.36 5.58
N ILE A 208 -13.09 6.16 4.27
CA ILE A 208 -11.91 6.47 3.45
C ILE A 208 -12.22 7.72 2.61
N THR A 209 -11.39 8.75 2.71
CA THR A 209 -11.43 9.93 1.83
C THR A 209 -10.14 10.03 1.04
N ASN A 210 -10.22 10.50 -0.20
CA ASN A 210 -9.06 10.76 -1.05
C ASN A 210 -9.05 12.24 -1.45
N THR A 211 -8.58 13.07 -0.53
CA THR A 211 -8.62 14.54 -0.68
C THR A 211 -7.33 15.16 -0.20
N SER A 212 -7.00 16.33 -0.77
CA SER A 212 -6.00 17.22 -0.18
C SER A 212 -6.38 17.51 1.28
N ALA A 213 -5.39 17.52 2.16
CA ALA A 213 -5.60 17.87 3.57
C ALA A 213 -6.17 19.29 3.75
N LEU A 214 -5.94 20.19 2.79
CA LEU A 214 -6.46 21.57 2.82
C LEU A 214 -7.95 21.65 2.48
N ASP A 215 -8.46 20.68 1.71
CA ASP A 215 -9.85 20.62 1.26
C ASP A 215 -10.68 19.61 2.07
N ASN A 216 -10.06 18.91 3.02
CA ASN A 216 -10.73 17.91 3.83
C ASN A 216 -11.60 18.56 4.91
N THR A 217 -12.91 18.29 4.87
CA THR A 217 -13.90 18.86 5.80
C THR A 217 -14.40 17.88 6.85
N GLU A 218 -13.75 16.71 6.98
CA GLU A 218 -14.17 15.68 7.92
C GLU A 218 -13.94 16.12 9.38
N ARG A 219 -14.76 15.61 10.30
CA ARG A 219 -14.68 15.92 11.72
C ARG A 219 -14.53 14.65 12.54
N ALA A 220 -13.65 14.71 13.52
CA ALA A 220 -13.39 13.65 14.49
C ALA A 220 -13.00 14.28 15.83
N ASP A 221 -13.09 13.49 16.90
CA ASP A 221 -12.71 13.91 18.25
C ASP A 221 -11.19 14.12 18.36
N LEU A 222 -10.42 13.31 17.63
CA LEU A 222 -8.96 13.42 17.51
C LEU A 222 -8.55 13.58 16.04
N VAL A 223 -7.68 14.55 15.75
CA VAL A 223 -7.05 14.68 14.43
C VAL A 223 -5.57 14.35 14.54
N TYR A 224 -5.12 13.33 13.81
CA TYR A 224 -3.72 12.96 13.69
C TYR A 224 -3.13 13.56 12.40
N ILE A 225 -2.03 14.30 12.56
CA ILE A 225 -1.40 15.06 11.48
C ILE A 225 0.10 14.73 11.46
N ASP A 226 0.54 14.17 10.34
CA ASP A 226 1.93 13.76 10.10
C ASP A 226 2.27 13.97 8.61
N PRO A 227 2.45 15.24 8.20
CA PRO A 227 2.57 15.60 6.80
C PRO A 227 3.93 15.18 6.23
N PRO A 228 4.06 15.07 4.90
CA PRO A 228 5.35 14.81 4.27
C PRO A 228 6.38 15.90 4.61
N TYR A 229 7.64 15.49 4.82
CA TYR A 229 8.74 16.41 5.07
C TYR A 229 9.23 17.05 3.77
N PHE A 230 9.13 18.37 3.68
CA PHE A 230 9.70 19.16 2.59
C PHE A 230 11.03 19.78 3.01
N ASN A 231 12.05 19.72 2.15
CA ASN A 231 13.31 20.43 2.34
C ASN A 231 13.38 21.56 1.31
N SER A 232 13.51 22.81 1.76
CA SER A 232 13.61 23.99 0.88
C SER A 232 14.90 24.01 0.05
N SER A 233 15.97 23.38 0.53
CA SER A 233 17.32 23.45 -0.07
C SER A 233 17.59 22.33 -1.07
N THR A 234 16.79 21.26 -1.03
CA THR A 234 16.79 20.23 -2.06
C THR A 234 15.32 19.99 -2.40
N PRO A 235 14.82 20.41 -3.58
CA PRO A 235 13.45 20.13 -4.03
C PRO A 235 13.25 18.62 -4.34
N SER A 236 13.97 17.75 -3.63
CA SER A 236 14.07 16.32 -3.81
C SER A 236 12.69 15.66 -3.73
N ALA A 237 12.37 14.96 -4.80
CA ALA A 237 11.25 14.04 -5.02
C ALA A 237 10.19 14.05 -3.91
N SER A 238 9.11 14.79 -4.14
CA SER A 238 7.88 14.72 -3.35
C SER A 238 7.38 13.28 -3.25
N TYR A 239 6.46 13.00 -2.32
CA TYR A 239 5.80 11.69 -2.26
C TYR A 239 5.17 11.30 -3.60
N HIS A 240 4.61 12.26 -4.35
CA HIS A 240 4.18 12.05 -5.74
C HIS A 240 5.31 11.52 -6.62
N THR A 241 6.47 12.19 -6.68
CA THR A 241 7.60 11.70 -7.49
C THR A 241 8.09 10.32 -7.04
N ARG A 242 8.06 10.05 -5.73
CA ARG A 242 8.50 8.77 -5.15
C ARG A 242 7.56 7.61 -5.46
N TYR A 243 6.27 7.86 -5.62
CA TYR A 243 5.24 6.83 -5.78
C TYR A 243 4.39 6.98 -7.05
N HIS A 244 4.78 7.85 -7.99
CA HIS A 244 4.03 8.13 -9.22
C HIS A 244 3.71 6.87 -10.02
N PHE A 245 4.61 5.88 -10.01
CA PHE A 245 4.36 4.62 -10.70
C PHE A 245 3.14 3.90 -10.12
N LEU A 246 3.05 3.79 -8.80
CA LEU A 246 1.92 3.14 -8.13
C LEU A 246 0.62 3.94 -8.32
N GLU A 247 0.70 5.26 -8.23
CA GLU A 247 -0.44 6.13 -8.52
C GLU A 247 -0.90 5.99 -9.98
N GLY A 248 0.06 5.87 -10.91
CA GLY A 248 -0.20 5.63 -12.32
C GLY A 248 -0.91 4.31 -12.58
N LEU A 249 -0.63 3.25 -11.82
CA LEU A 249 -1.35 1.97 -11.94
C LEU A 249 -2.85 2.11 -11.66
N LEU A 250 -3.26 3.00 -10.75
CA LEU A 250 -4.69 3.25 -10.51
C LEU A 250 -5.36 3.97 -11.69
N HIS A 251 -4.57 4.67 -12.50
CA HIS A 251 -5.00 5.39 -13.69
C HIS A 251 -4.43 4.77 -14.97
N TYR A 252 -4.37 3.43 -15.00
CA TYR A 252 -3.70 2.63 -16.03
C TYR A 252 -4.03 3.06 -17.46
N ASP A 253 -5.30 3.38 -17.74
CA ASP A 253 -5.75 3.72 -19.10
C ASP A 253 -5.10 4.99 -19.67
N ILE A 254 -4.75 5.94 -18.81
CA ILE A 254 -4.13 7.22 -19.14
C ILE A 254 -2.67 7.30 -18.68
N MET A 255 -2.13 6.22 -18.11
CA MET A 255 -0.77 6.16 -17.60
C MET A 255 0.23 6.40 -18.73
N ARG A 256 1.12 7.36 -18.51
CA ARG A 256 2.23 7.72 -19.38
C ARG A 256 3.46 7.94 -18.51
N ARG A 257 4.63 7.88 -19.14
CA ARG A 257 5.89 8.21 -18.50
C ARG A 257 5.99 9.69 -18.13
#